data_AF-A0A453D7B4-F1
#
_entry.id   AF-A0A453D7B4-F1
#
_cell.length_a   1.000
_cell.length_b   1.000
_cell.length_c   1.000
_cell.angle_alpha   90.00
_cell.angle_beta   90.00
_cell.angle_gamma   90.00
#
_symmetry.space_group_name_H-M   'P 1'
#
loop_
_entity.id
_entity.type
_entity.pdbx_description
1 polymer ?
#
loop_
_entity_poly.entity_id
_entity_poly.type
_entity_poly.pdbx_seq_one_letter_code
_entity_poly.pdbx_strand_id
1 'polypeptide(L)'
;MNFLPESQRERINCYRVLDDDGGTIYSSRFQEVSKELALKMYSNMVTLQIMDTIFYEAQRQGRISFYLTSNGEEAINIASAAALSAQDIVLPQYREPGVLLWRGFTLQEFANQLFGNKLDYGKGRQMPIHYGSNRLNYFTVSSPIATQLPQAVGAAYSLKMDKKKACAITYFGDGGTSEVDEQSLVAYLQLVTRSL
;
A
#
# COMPACT_ATOMS: atom_id res chain seq x y z
N MET A 1 -20.79 -24.43 -33.73
CA MET A 1 -19.89 -24.14 -32.60
C MET A 1 -19.63 -22.65 -32.66
N ASN A 2 -20.17 -21.87 -31.72
CA ASN A 2 -20.00 -20.41 -31.70
C ASN A 2 -18.97 -20.07 -30.64
N PHE A 3 -17.75 -19.78 -31.07
CA PHE A 3 -16.72 -19.26 -30.18
C PHE A 3 -17.06 -17.80 -29.85
N LEU A 4 -16.94 -17.44 -28.58
CA LEU A 4 -16.94 -16.03 -28.21
C LEU A 4 -15.64 -15.43 -28.72
N PRO A 5 -15.68 -14.33 -29.51
CA PRO A 5 -14.46 -13.63 -29.87
C PRO A 5 -13.78 -13.14 -28.60
N GLU A 6 -12.45 -13.08 -28.63
CA GLU A 6 -11.67 -12.40 -27.60
C GLU A 6 -12.27 -11.00 -27.42
N SER A 7 -12.78 -10.74 -26.22
CA SER A 7 -13.71 -9.64 -26.03
C SER A 7 -13.04 -8.34 -26.45
N GLN A 8 -13.67 -7.58 -27.37
CA GLN A 8 -13.37 -6.17 -27.59
C GLN A 8 -13.83 -5.34 -26.38
N ARG A 9 -13.45 -5.74 -25.16
CA ARG A 9 -13.79 -5.02 -23.94
C ARG A 9 -13.12 -3.66 -24.06
N GLU A 10 -13.97 -2.65 -24.26
CA GLU A 10 -13.60 -1.25 -24.10
C GLU A 10 -12.83 -1.12 -22.78
N ARG A 11 -11.63 -0.51 -22.84
CA ARG A 11 -10.81 -0.36 -21.62
C ARG A 11 -11.64 0.39 -20.59
N ILE A 12 -11.64 -0.09 -19.35
CA ILE A 12 -12.30 0.62 -18.25
C ILE A 12 -11.68 2.02 -18.16
N ASN A 13 -12.52 3.05 -18.22
CA ASN A 13 -12.07 4.44 -18.13
C ASN A 13 -11.35 4.69 -16.81
N CYS A 14 -10.23 5.41 -16.86
CA CYS A 14 -9.50 5.81 -15.65
C CYS A 14 -10.29 6.91 -14.91
N TYR A 15 -10.63 6.64 -13.65
CA TYR A 15 -11.26 7.66 -12.81
C TYR A 15 -10.24 8.74 -12.44
N ARG A 16 -10.57 10.00 -12.74
CA ARG A 16 -9.69 11.16 -12.54
C ARG A 16 -10.51 12.34 -12.03
N VAL A 17 -9.97 13.04 -11.02
CA VAL A 17 -10.62 14.19 -10.37
C VAL A 17 -9.97 15.52 -10.76
N LEU A 18 -8.63 15.54 -10.74
CA LEU A 18 -7.84 16.72 -11.05
C LEU A 18 -7.23 16.59 -12.44
N ASP A 19 -7.07 17.72 -13.12
CA ASP A 19 -6.24 17.81 -14.31
C ASP A 19 -4.75 17.96 -13.98
N ASP A 20 -3.92 18.09 -15.02
CA ASP A 20 -2.46 18.10 -14.87
C ASP A 20 -1.97 19.41 -14.21
N ASP A 21 -2.80 20.46 -14.22
CA ASP A 21 -2.56 21.75 -13.56
C ASP A 21 -3.20 21.83 -12.16
N GLY A 22 -3.85 20.75 -11.71
CA GLY A 22 -4.55 20.66 -10.42
C GLY A 22 -5.95 21.28 -10.43
N GLY A 23 -6.50 21.64 -11.59
CA GLY A 23 -7.88 22.07 -11.78
C GLY A 23 -8.86 20.90 -11.63
N THR A 24 -10.09 21.18 -11.17
CA THR A 24 -11.11 20.13 -11.03
C THR A 24 -11.77 19.82 -12.38
N ILE A 25 -11.95 18.53 -12.69
CA ILE A 25 -12.63 18.11 -13.92
C ILE A 25 -14.15 18.10 -13.68
N TYR A 26 -14.87 18.88 -14.48
CA TYR A 26 -16.32 19.16 -14.35
C TYR A 26 -17.22 17.92 -14.26
N SER A 27 -16.81 16.77 -14.83
CA SER A 27 -17.58 15.52 -14.82
C SER A 27 -17.24 14.57 -13.67
N SER A 28 -16.26 14.89 -12.82
CA SER A 28 -15.81 14.01 -11.74
C SER A 28 -16.65 14.17 -10.47
N ARG A 29 -17.04 13.05 -9.84
CA ARG A 29 -17.76 13.04 -8.56
C ARG A 29 -16.79 12.76 -7.43
N PHE A 30 -16.42 13.76 -6.66
CA PHE A 30 -15.50 13.62 -5.53
C PHE A 30 -16.04 14.27 -4.27
N GLN A 31 -15.48 13.87 -3.13
CA GLN A 31 -15.66 14.57 -1.87
C GLN A 31 -14.41 15.40 -1.60
N GLU A 32 -14.60 16.70 -1.38
CA GLU A 32 -13.49 17.59 -1.05
C GLU A 32 -12.96 17.26 0.35
N VAL A 33 -11.65 17.15 0.46
CA VAL A 33 -10.95 16.96 1.74
C VAL A 33 -10.66 18.31 2.38
N SER A 34 -10.57 18.36 3.70
CA SER A 34 -10.18 19.60 4.38
C SER A 34 -8.77 20.03 3.98
N LYS A 35 -8.50 21.33 4.02
CA LYS A 35 -7.17 21.89 3.73
C LYS A 35 -6.08 21.28 4.62
N GLU A 36 -6.40 21.05 5.90
CA GLU A 36 -5.48 20.44 6.87
C GLU A 36 -5.15 19.00 6.46
N LEU A 37 -6.15 18.23 6.01
CA LEU A 37 -5.94 16.87 5.53
C LEU A 37 -5.10 16.85 4.25
N ALA A 38 -5.40 17.74 3.30
CA ALA A 38 -4.64 17.88 2.06
C ALA A 38 -3.17 18.25 2.31
N LEU A 39 -2.92 19.24 3.19
CA LEU A 39 -1.56 19.63 3.57
C LEU A 39 -0.82 18.50 4.28
N LYS A 40 -1.49 17.74 5.15
CA LYS A 40 -0.90 16.57 5.78
C LYS A 40 -0.53 15.50 4.75
N MET A 41 -1.40 15.21 3.79
CA MET A 41 -1.11 14.26 2.71
C MET A 41 0.10 14.72 1.91
N TYR A 42 0.12 15.97 1.48
CA TYR A 42 1.24 16.57 0.74
C TYR A 42 2.57 16.48 1.51
N SER A 43 2.58 16.89 2.78
CA SER A 43 3.76 16.83 3.63
C SER A 43 4.30 15.40 3.79
N ASN A 44 3.42 14.39 3.87
CA ASN A 44 3.84 12.99 3.97
C ASN A 44 4.38 12.46 2.64
N MET A 45 3.81 12.86 1.50
CA MET A 45 4.35 12.52 0.18
C MET A 45 5.77 13.07 0.00
N VAL A 46 5.98 14.34 0.34
CA VAL A 46 7.32 14.96 0.28
C VAL A 46 8.29 14.28 1.25
N THR A 47 7.83 13.95 2.47
CA THR A 47 8.65 13.25 3.46
C THR A 47 9.09 11.88 2.96
N LEU A 48 8.18 11.13 2.33
CA LEU A 48 8.46 9.83 1.72
C LEU A 48 9.52 9.95 0.62
N GLN A 49 9.36 10.93 -0.28
CA GLN A 49 10.31 11.17 -1.37
C GLN A 49 11.72 11.54 -0.87
N ILE A 50 11.80 12.38 0.17
CA ILE A 50 13.08 12.75 0.81
C ILE A 50 13.71 11.54 1.50
N MET A 51 12.91 10.76 2.25
CA MET A 51 13.36 9.53 2.89
C MET A 51 13.95 8.56 1.86
N ASP A 52 13.27 8.37 0.74
CA ASP A 52 13.73 7.53 -0.35
C ASP A 52 15.04 8.02 -0.96
N THR A 53 15.18 9.32 -1.19
CA THR A 53 16.43 9.91 -1.69
C THR A 53 17.59 9.63 -0.75
N ILE A 54 17.39 9.82 0.57
CA ILE A 54 18.45 9.63 1.57
C ILE A 54 18.88 8.17 1.67
N PHE A 55 17.93 7.24 1.79
CA PHE A 55 18.27 5.83 1.98
C PHE A 55 18.71 5.14 0.70
N TYR A 56 18.23 5.59 -0.47
CA TYR A 56 18.78 5.16 -1.75
C TYR A 56 20.27 5.51 -1.85
N GLU A 57 20.66 6.75 -1.50
CA GLU A 57 22.08 7.13 -1.47
C GLU A 57 22.88 6.37 -0.41
N ALA A 58 22.29 6.07 0.74
CA ALA A 58 22.92 5.22 1.76
C ALA A 58 23.20 3.80 1.22
N GLN A 59 22.27 3.25 0.43
CA GLN A 59 22.45 1.97 -0.25
C GLN A 59 23.57 2.05 -1.29
N ARG A 60 23.62 3.13 -2.09
CA ARG A 60 24.69 3.38 -3.07
C ARG A 60 26.08 3.45 -2.45
N GLN A 61 26.17 3.89 -1.19
CA GLN A 61 27.40 3.95 -0.40
C GLN A 61 27.72 2.65 0.35
N GLY A 62 26.88 1.61 0.23
CA GLY A 62 27.05 0.35 0.95
C GLY A 62 26.76 0.42 2.45
N ARG A 63 26.09 1.49 2.94
CA ARG A 63 25.71 1.63 4.35
C ARG A 63 24.54 0.73 4.74
N ILE A 64 23.67 0.43 3.77
CA ILE A 64 22.59 -0.55 3.87
C ILE A 64 22.67 -1.49 2.67
N SER A 65 22.23 -2.74 2.83
CA SER A 65 22.45 -3.79 1.82
C SER A 65 21.49 -3.69 0.62
N PHE A 66 20.29 -3.15 0.82
CA PHE A 66 19.24 -3.09 -0.20
C PHE A 66 18.30 -1.91 0.06
N TYR A 67 17.71 -1.36 -1.01
CA TYR A 67 16.68 -0.33 -0.92
C TYR A 67 15.88 -0.27 -2.22
N LEU A 68 14.57 -0.05 -2.13
CA LEU A 68 13.68 0.27 -3.25
C LEU A 68 12.94 1.56 -2.92
N THR A 69 12.87 2.46 -3.90
CA THR A 69 12.13 3.71 -3.77
C THR A 69 10.67 3.52 -4.15
N SER A 70 9.80 4.40 -3.67
CA SER A 70 8.37 4.48 -3.99
C SER A 70 8.08 5.69 -4.89
N ASN A 71 9.08 6.14 -5.66
CA ASN A 71 8.99 7.31 -6.52
C ASN A 71 7.87 7.15 -7.56
N GLY A 72 6.92 8.07 -7.58
CA GLY A 72 5.73 8.03 -8.43
C GLY A 72 4.54 7.27 -7.81
N GLU A 73 4.71 6.63 -6.66
CA GLU A 73 3.68 5.88 -5.94
C GLU A 73 3.33 6.51 -4.58
N GLU A 74 3.84 7.71 -4.29
CA GLU A 74 3.66 8.40 -3.01
C GLU A 74 2.18 8.73 -2.76
N ALA A 75 1.47 9.18 -3.80
CA ALA A 75 0.05 9.52 -3.69
C ALA A 75 -0.81 8.28 -3.38
N ILE A 76 -0.54 7.15 -4.04
CA ILE A 76 -1.29 5.90 -3.83
C ILE A 76 -1.07 5.42 -2.39
N ASN A 77 0.17 5.48 -1.91
CA ASN A 77 0.53 5.17 -0.53
C ASN A 77 -0.25 6.02 0.49
N ILE A 78 -0.10 7.35 0.40
CA ILE A 78 -0.62 8.27 1.41
C ILE A 78 -2.14 8.39 1.34
N ALA A 79 -2.71 8.51 0.15
CA ALA A 79 -4.15 8.70 -0.02
C ALA A 79 -4.94 7.44 0.36
N SER A 80 -4.47 6.24 -0.03
CA SER A 80 -5.13 5.00 0.38
C SER A 80 -5.07 4.83 1.90
N ALA A 81 -3.92 5.10 2.53
CA ALA A 81 -3.78 5.04 3.98
C ALA A 81 -4.68 6.05 4.73
N ALA A 82 -4.88 7.24 4.14
CA ALA A 82 -5.75 8.28 4.70
C ALA A 82 -7.24 7.92 4.67
N ALA A 83 -7.66 7.08 3.72
CA ALA A 83 -9.02 6.57 3.64
C ALA A 83 -9.30 5.45 4.66
N LEU A 84 -8.26 4.88 5.26
CA LEU A 84 -8.37 3.78 6.23
C LEU A 84 -8.47 4.29 7.66
N SER A 85 -9.18 3.52 8.49
CA SER A 85 -9.11 3.61 9.93
C SER A 85 -7.85 2.93 10.48
N ALA A 86 -7.48 3.27 11.72
CA ALA A 86 -6.35 2.63 12.40
C ALA A 86 -6.61 1.13 12.71
N GLN A 87 -7.88 0.69 12.68
CA GLN A 87 -8.26 -0.70 12.92
C GLN A 87 -8.17 -1.57 11.66
N ASP A 88 -8.05 -0.95 10.48
CA ASP A 88 -7.95 -1.68 9.23
C ASP A 88 -6.59 -2.35 9.10
N ILE A 89 -6.60 -3.60 8.64
CA ILE A 89 -5.42 -4.44 8.51
C ILE A 89 -4.78 -4.18 7.15
N VAL A 90 -3.48 -3.91 7.13
CA VAL A 90 -2.71 -3.67 5.91
C VAL A 90 -1.79 -4.86 5.64
N LEU A 91 -1.92 -5.42 4.44
CA LEU A 91 -1.04 -6.45 3.90
C LEU A 91 -0.27 -5.89 2.69
N PRO A 92 0.94 -5.37 2.90
CA PRO A 92 1.72 -4.71 1.85
C PRO A 92 2.44 -5.71 0.94
N GLN A 93 3.01 -5.20 -0.16
CA GLN A 93 3.96 -5.89 -1.01
C GLN A 93 5.40 -5.50 -0.61
N TYR A 94 5.87 -4.31 -0.98
CA TYR A 94 7.17 -3.73 -0.58
C TYR A 94 7.36 -2.27 -1.03
N ARG A 95 6.42 -1.70 -1.81
CA ARG A 95 6.41 -0.28 -2.23
C ARG A 95 5.45 0.57 -1.40
N GLU A 96 5.04 0.06 -0.23
CA GLU A 96 4.05 0.70 0.63
C GLU A 96 4.59 1.39 1.91
N PRO A 97 5.85 1.89 2.00
CA PRO A 97 6.33 2.53 3.22
C PRO A 97 5.58 3.83 3.56
N GLY A 98 4.96 4.48 2.58
CA GLY A 98 4.12 5.65 2.84
C GLY A 98 2.88 5.34 3.67
N VAL A 99 2.33 4.12 3.57
CA VAL A 99 1.21 3.69 4.41
C VAL A 99 1.63 3.63 5.88
N LEU A 100 2.83 3.11 6.16
CA LEU A 100 3.42 3.11 7.50
C LEU A 100 3.70 4.53 7.99
N LEU A 101 4.30 5.37 7.15
CA LEU A 101 4.60 6.77 7.46
C LEU A 101 3.31 7.52 7.89
N TRP A 102 2.25 7.40 7.10
CA TRP A 102 0.95 8.01 7.39
C TRP A 102 0.37 7.56 8.73
N ARG A 103 0.53 6.27 9.05
CA ARG A 103 0.04 5.65 10.31
C ARG A 103 0.93 5.98 11.52
N GLY A 104 2.02 6.72 11.35
CA GLY A 104 2.89 7.15 12.45
C GLY A 104 4.02 6.17 12.74
N PHE A 105 4.52 5.48 11.72
CA PHE A 105 5.85 4.85 11.76
C PHE A 105 6.89 5.95 11.56
N THR A 106 7.81 6.06 12.52
CA THR A 106 8.81 7.12 12.55
C THR A 106 9.95 6.84 11.59
N LEU A 107 10.60 7.91 11.10
CA LEU A 107 11.83 7.80 10.30
C LEU A 107 12.93 7.01 11.02
N GLN A 108 12.95 7.09 12.36
CA GLN A 108 13.88 6.29 13.17
C GLN A 108 13.53 4.80 13.14
N GLU A 109 12.25 4.42 13.21
CA GLU A 109 11.83 3.02 13.07
C GLU A 109 12.17 2.49 11.66
N PHE A 110 11.99 3.28 10.60
CA PHE A 110 12.46 2.93 9.24
C PHE A 110 13.96 2.69 9.22
N ALA A 111 14.76 3.64 9.73
CA ALA A 111 16.21 3.50 9.81
C ALA A 111 16.62 2.24 10.60
N ASN A 112 15.95 1.94 11.71
CA ASN A 112 16.29 0.79 12.52
C ASN A 112 16.17 -0.52 11.74
N GLN A 113 15.09 -0.69 10.98
CA GLN A 113 14.87 -1.85 10.13
C GLN A 113 15.90 -1.91 8.99
N LEU A 114 16.14 -0.79 8.30
CA LEU A 114 17.08 -0.72 7.17
C LEU A 114 18.51 -1.09 7.55
N PHE A 115 18.96 -0.70 8.73
CA PHE A 115 20.29 -1.05 9.26
C PHE A 115 20.31 -2.39 10.01
N GLY A 116 19.16 -3.04 10.21
CA GLY A 116 19.04 -4.28 10.98
C GLY A 116 19.59 -4.15 12.40
N ASN A 117 19.44 -2.98 13.02
CA ASN A 117 20.09 -2.68 14.30
C ASN A 117 19.32 -3.26 15.51
N LYS A 118 19.85 -3.08 16.72
CA LYS A 118 19.24 -3.61 17.96
C LYS A 118 17.82 -3.12 18.27
N LEU A 119 17.41 -2.01 17.65
CA LEU A 119 16.10 -1.38 17.83
C LEU A 119 15.11 -1.81 16.73
N ASP A 120 15.53 -2.62 15.76
CA ASP A 120 14.62 -3.21 14.78
C ASP A 120 13.68 -4.22 15.45
N TYR A 121 12.38 -4.01 15.30
CA TYR A 121 11.36 -4.96 15.74
C TYR A 121 11.49 -6.32 15.05
N GLY A 122 11.98 -6.35 13.81
CA GLY A 122 12.31 -7.55 13.04
C GLY A 122 13.62 -8.24 13.46
N LYS A 123 14.35 -7.65 14.42
CA LYS A 123 15.62 -8.17 14.97
C LYS A 123 16.71 -8.41 13.91
N GLY A 124 16.71 -7.63 12.83
CA GLY A 124 17.68 -7.73 11.74
C GLY A 124 17.58 -9.01 10.92
N ARG A 125 16.46 -9.74 10.99
CA ARG A 125 16.28 -11.05 10.34
C ARG A 125 15.82 -10.96 8.90
N GLN A 126 15.19 -9.84 8.56
CA GLN A 126 14.62 -9.61 7.24
C GLN A 126 15.55 -8.69 6.44
N MET A 127 15.45 -8.77 5.12
CA MET A 127 16.08 -7.82 4.21
C MET A 127 15.62 -6.39 4.54
N PRO A 128 16.46 -5.35 4.33
CA PRO A 128 15.97 -3.97 4.33
C PRO A 128 14.71 -3.82 3.48
N ILE A 129 13.86 -2.84 3.80
CA ILE A 129 12.52 -2.59 3.22
C ILE A 129 11.41 -3.59 3.59
N HIS A 130 11.74 -4.69 4.27
CA HIS A 130 10.72 -5.59 4.82
C HIS A 130 10.16 -5.08 6.14
N TYR A 131 9.48 -3.94 6.10
CA TYR A 131 8.90 -3.32 7.27
C TYR A 131 7.69 -4.09 7.81
N GLY A 132 7.43 -3.96 9.10
CA GLY A 132 6.29 -4.57 9.78
C GLY A 132 5.98 -3.85 11.10
N SER A 133 4.69 -3.75 11.46
CA SER A 133 4.29 -3.13 12.72
C SER A 133 2.93 -3.64 13.20
N ASN A 134 2.95 -4.48 14.25
CA ASN A 134 1.74 -4.93 14.93
C ASN A 134 0.95 -3.74 15.51
N ARG A 135 1.65 -2.71 16.02
CA ARG A 135 1.03 -1.50 16.58
C ARG A 135 0.19 -0.75 15.55
N LEU A 136 0.58 -0.81 14.28
CA LEU A 136 -0.04 -0.06 13.19
C LEU A 136 -0.94 -0.94 12.31
N ASN A 137 -1.25 -2.17 12.75
CA ASN A 137 -2.00 -3.17 11.98
C ASN A 137 -1.41 -3.35 10.57
N TYR A 138 -0.08 -3.38 10.47
CA TYR A 138 0.66 -3.49 9.22
C TYR A 138 1.47 -4.79 9.24
N PHE A 139 1.06 -5.75 8.41
CA PHE A 139 1.73 -7.04 8.30
C PHE A 139 3.15 -6.87 7.79
N THR A 140 4.06 -7.68 8.33
CA THR A 140 5.45 -7.68 7.90
C THR A 140 5.54 -8.11 6.44
N VAL A 141 6.17 -7.26 5.63
CA VAL A 141 6.49 -7.54 4.23
C VAL A 141 7.30 -8.84 4.09
N SER A 142 7.03 -9.58 3.01
CA SER A 142 7.83 -10.73 2.61
C SER A 142 8.18 -10.64 1.12
N SER A 143 9.34 -11.20 0.72
CA SER A 143 9.77 -11.15 -0.69
C SER A 143 8.86 -11.88 -1.69
N PRO A 144 8.26 -13.04 -1.35
CA PRO A 144 7.40 -13.76 -2.29
C PRO A 144 6.19 -12.92 -2.74
N ILE A 145 6.11 -12.68 -4.05
CA ILE A 145 5.08 -11.86 -4.67
C ILE A 145 3.71 -12.52 -4.51
N ALA A 146 2.66 -11.71 -4.35
CA ALA A 146 1.26 -12.11 -4.28
C ALA A 146 0.83 -13.03 -3.11
N THR A 147 1.76 -13.56 -2.31
CA THR A 147 1.44 -14.43 -1.17
C THR A 147 0.55 -13.78 -0.12
N GLN A 148 0.58 -12.45 -0.03
CA GLN A 148 -0.24 -11.65 0.85
C GLN A 148 -1.72 -11.58 0.42
N LEU A 149 -2.05 -11.84 -0.86
CA LEU A 149 -3.41 -11.77 -1.38
C LEU A 149 -4.38 -12.74 -0.68
N PRO A 150 -4.12 -14.07 -0.66
CA PRO A 150 -4.99 -15.00 0.07
C PRO A 150 -4.95 -14.76 1.59
N GLN A 151 -3.83 -14.27 2.13
CA GLN A 151 -3.71 -13.94 3.55
C GLN A 151 -4.62 -12.77 3.93
N ALA A 152 -4.75 -11.77 3.05
CA ALA A 152 -5.63 -10.62 3.25
C ALA A 152 -7.10 -11.04 3.31
N VAL A 153 -7.47 -12.05 2.51
CA VAL A 153 -8.82 -12.62 2.51
C VAL A 153 -9.08 -13.36 3.81
N GLY A 154 -8.12 -14.15 4.30
CA GLY A 154 -8.20 -14.78 5.62
C GLY A 154 -8.38 -13.74 6.72
N ALA A 155 -7.63 -12.63 6.67
CA ALA A 155 -7.75 -11.52 7.60
C ALA A 155 -9.15 -10.86 7.53
N ALA A 156 -9.64 -10.57 6.33
CA ALA A 156 -10.99 -10.02 6.12
C ALA A 156 -12.08 -10.98 6.64
N TYR A 157 -11.94 -12.28 6.39
CA TYR A 157 -12.86 -13.29 6.88
C TYR A 157 -12.89 -13.34 8.41
N SER A 158 -11.72 -13.24 9.06
CA SER A 158 -11.62 -13.14 10.51
C SER A 158 -12.34 -11.89 11.05
N LEU A 159 -12.10 -10.72 10.45
CA LEU A 159 -12.80 -9.47 10.82
C LEU A 159 -14.33 -9.61 10.71
N LYS A 160 -14.81 -10.29 9.67
CA LYS A 160 -16.23 -10.59 9.46
C LYS A 160 -16.79 -11.52 10.54
N MET A 161 -16.08 -12.60 10.87
CA MET A 161 -16.48 -13.55 11.92
C MET A 161 -16.55 -12.87 13.29
N ASP A 162 -15.59 -11.98 13.59
CA ASP A 162 -15.53 -11.21 14.82
C ASP A 162 -16.47 -9.98 14.84
N LYS A 163 -17.26 -9.78 13.77
CA LYS A 163 -18.17 -8.63 13.60
C LYS A 163 -17.47 -7.28 13.80
N LYS A 164 -16.21 -7.16 13.39
CA LYS A 164 -15.43 -5.92 13.49
C LYS A 164 -15.83 -4.96 12.36
N LYS A 165 -15.92 -3.67 12.68
CA LYS A 165 -16.12 -2.60 11.70
C LYS A 165 -14.79 -2.14 11.09
N ALA A 166 -14.03 -3.08 10.53
CA ALA A 166 -12.74 -2.86 9.90
C ALA A 166 -12.64 -3.67 8.60
N CYS A 167 -11.74 -3.30 7.71
CA CYS A 167 -11.41 -4.03 6.48
C CYS A 167 -9.96 -4.50 6.49
N ALA A 168 -9.65 -5.42 5.58
CA ALA A 168 -8.27 -5.73 5.20
C ALA A 168 -8.00 -5.10 3.84
N ILE A 169 -6.88 -4.41 3.69
CA ILE A 169 -6.38 -3.90 2.41
C ILE A 169 -5.11 -4.65 2.05
N THR A 170 -4.94 -4.92 0.76
CA THR A 170 -3.73 -5.53 0.23
C THR A 170 -3.26 -4.77 -1.00
N TYR A 171 -1.94 -4.69 -1.17
CA TYR A 171 -1.30 -4.01 -2.29
C TYR A 171 -0.52 -5.03 -3.09
N PHE A 172 -0.47 -4.86 -4.41
CA PHE A 172 0.30 -5.70 -5.33
C PHE A 172 0.50 -4.94 -6.65
N GLY A 173 1.63 -5.20 -7.30
CA GLY A 173 1.92 -4.65 -8.62
C GLY A 173 1.24 -5.46 -9.72
N ASP A 174 1.28 -4.92 -10.94
CA ASP A 174 0.84 -5.59 -12.17
C ASP A 174 1.54 -6.94 -12.37
N GLY A 175 2.83 -7.04 -12.10
CA GLY A 175 3.54 -8.33 -12.16
C GLY A 175 2.94 -9.41 -11.22
N GLY A 176 2.34 -8.99 -10.10
CA GLY A 176 1.69 -9.89 -9.15
C GLY A 176 0.35 -10.44 -9.62
N THR A 177 -0.31 -9.82 -10.62
CA THR A 177 -1.55 -10.37 -11.19
C THR A 177 -1.31 -11.71 -11.89
N SER A 178 -0.09 -11.94 -12.39
CA SER A 178 0.26 -13.16 -13.11
C SER A 178 0.43 -14.38 -12.20
N GLU A 179 0.66 -14.15 -10.90
CA GLU A 179 0.87 -15.21 -9.90
C GLU A 179 -0.43 -15.77 -9.33
N VAL A 180 -1.56 -15.07 -9.54
CA VAL A 180 -2.86 -15.44 -8.99
C VAL A 180 -3.87 -15.49 -10.12
N ASP A 181 -4.50 -16.65 -10.29
CA ASP A 181 -5.57 -16.82 -11.25
C ASP A 181 -6.68 -15.77 -11.04
N GLU A 182 -7.18 -15.18 -12.13
CA GLU A 182 -8.20 -14.12 -12.11
C GLU A 182 -9.43 -14.53 -11.30
N GLN A 183 -9.80 -15.82 -11.34
CA GLN A 183 -10.93 -16.37 -10.57
C GLN A 183 -10.69 -16.29 -9.05
N SER A 184 -9.45 -16.50 -8.61
CA SER A 184 -9.08 -16.38 -7.20
C SER A 184 -9.15 -14.91 -6.78
N LEU A 185 -8.63 -13.99 -7.58
CA LEU A 185 -8.67 -12.53 -7.34
C LEU A 185 -10.11 -11.97 -7.22
N VAL A 186 -11.03 -12.39 -8.10
CA VAL A 186 -12.44 -11.95 -8.06
C VAL A 186 -13.17 -12.51 -6.84
N ALA A 187 -12.93 -13.79 -6.50
CA ALA A 187 -13.48 -14.39 -5.28
C ALA A 187 -13.01 -13.66 -4.02
N TYR A 188 -11.77 -13.14 -4.04
CA TYR A 188 -11.16 -12.40 -2.94
C TYR A 188 -11.74 -10.99 -2.77
N LEU A 189 -12.00 -10.25 -3.85
CA LEU A 189 -12.57 -8.90 -3.80
C LEU A 189 -14.01 -8.86 -3.26
N GLN A 190 -14.81 -9.90 -3.51
CA GLN A 190 -16.19 -9.98 -3.00
C GLN A 190 -16.28 -10.08 -1.47
N LEU A 191 -15.20 -10.47 -0.78
CA LEU A 191 -15.14 -10.61 0.67
C LEU A 191 -14.71 -9.34 1.41
N VAL A 192 -14.14 -8.35 0.71
CA VAL A 192 -13.42 -7.20 1.31
C VAL A 192 -14.26 -5.91 1.39
N THR A 193 -15.48 -5.90 0.86
CA THR A 193 -16.32 -4.70 0.93
C THR A 193 -16.90 -4.50 2.33
N ARG A 194 -16.54 -3.37 2.94
CA ARG A 194 -17.21 -2.83 4.13
C ARG A 194 -18.70 -2.81 3.81
N SER A 195 -19.52 -3.52 4.59
CA SER A 195 -20.97 -3.40 4.52
C SER A 195 -21.29 -1.94 4.85
N LEU A 196 -21.54 -1.12 3.83
CA LEU A 196 -22.10 0.21 3.98
C LEU A 196 -23.54 0.10 4.49
#